data_AF-F0VPG6-F1
#
_entry.id   AF-F0VPG6-F1
#
_cell.length_a   1.000
_cell.length_b   1.000
_cell.length_c   1.000
_cell.angle_alpha   90.00
_cell.angle_beta   90.00
_cell.angle_gamma   90.00
#
_symmetry.space_group_name_H-M   'P 1'
#
loop_
_entity.id
_entity.type
_entity.pdbx_description
1 polymer ?
#
loop_
_entity_poly.entity_id
_entity_poly.type
_entity_poly.pdbx_seq_one_letter_code
_entity_poly.pdbx_strand_id
1 'polypeptide(L)'
;MGSPTAFFTNASLEIPVLRPFLQRLTARPGERQYSRLSVVFALYGSCRIVKKLPSSVFYPVPKVDAALVHIAFRQASLREILRGADPHQFRTVLHAAFGQRRKMLRSSLKPILPHPAALPEHFASLRPQQLSPEDFLDLTNAIFSSPDAQRESAQTLHESEESQEEARHQNAEQFLEDEIGELSRIWRKEKHGDY
;
A
#
# COMPACT_ATOMS: atom_id res chain seq x y z
N MET A 1 12.34 -16.42 -27.25
CA MET A 1 10.98 -16.32 -26.68
C MET A 1 11.01 -15.20 -25.66
N GLY A 2 10.41 -14.05 -25.99
CA GLY A 2 10.45 -12.85 -25.16
C GLY A 2 9.55 -12.99 -23.94
N SER A 3 10.15 -12.83 -22.76
CA SER A 3 9.43 -12.70 -21.50
C SER A 3 8.52 -11.47 -21.56
N PRO A 4 7.25 -11.52 -21.09
CA PRO A 4 6.41 -10.35 -21.04
C PRO A 4 6.95 -9.45 -19.92
N THR A 5 7.80 -8.50 -20.28
CA THR A 5 8.09 -7.34 -19.43
C THR A 5 6.76 -6.64 -19.22
N ALA A 6 6.15 -6.84 -18.05
CA ALA A 6 4.94 -6.15 -17.68
C ALA A 6 5.28 -4.66 -17.59
N PHE A 7 5.01 -3.94 -18.66
CA PHE A 7 4.98 -2.49 -18.69
C PHE A 7 3.81 -2.04 -17.81
N PHE A 8 3.98 -2.07 -16.50
CA PHE A 8 3.14 -1.29 -15.58
C PHE A 8 3.58 0.17 -15.69
N THR A 9 3.23 0.77 -16.83
CA THR A 9 3.31 2.20 -17.08
C THR A 9 2.71 2.94 -15.89
N ASN A 10 3.43 3.91 -15.33
CA ASN A 10 3.02 4.74 -14.20
C ASN A 10 1.50 4.94 -14.13
N ALA A 11 0.83 4.36 -13.13
CA ALA A 11 -0.60 4.56 -12.93
C ALA A 11 -0.84 6.00 -12.48
N SER A 12 -1.08 6.87 -13.46
CA SER A 12 -1.42 8.27 -13.26
C SER A 12 -2.64 8.64 -14.10
N LEU A 13 -3.49 9.52 -13.57
CA LEU A 13 -4.73 9.93 -14.20
C LEU A 13 -4.87 11.45 -14.11
N GLU A 14 -5.24 12.08 -15.22
CA GLU A 14 -5.66 13.49 -15.24
C GLU A 14 -7.18 13.59 -15.40
N ILE A 15 -7.86 14.20 -14.42
CA ILE A 15 -9.31 14.37 -14.44
C ILE A 15 -9.74 15.76 -13.96
N PRO A 16 -10.82 16.34 -14.52
CA PRO A 16 -11.48 17.48 -13.92
C PRO A 16 -12.16 17.08 -12.60
N VAL A 17 -11.85 17.79 -11.52
CA VAL A 17 -12.45 17.59 -10.20
C VAL A 17 -13.00 18.91 -9.67
N LEU A 18 -14.24 18.88 -9.16
CA LEU A 18 -14.87 20.06 -8.58
C LEU A 18 -14.12 20.54 -7.33
N ARG A 19 -13.99 21.86 -7.17
CA ARG A 19 -13.21 22.50 -6.10
C ARG A 19 -13.55 21.99 -4.68
N PRO A 20 -14.83 21.77 -4.29
CA PRO A 20 -15.14 21.25 -2.95
C PRO A 20 -14.65 19.82 -2.70
N PHE A 21 -14.62 18.98 -3.74
CA PHE A 21 -14.08 17.63 -3.65
C PHE A 21 -12.56 17.66 -3.56
N LEU A 22 -11.93 18.50 -4.40
CA LEU A 22 -10.49 18.68 -4.39
C LEU A 22 -9.97 19.15 -3.03
N GLN A 23 -10.67 20.09 -2.39
CA GLN A 23 -10.34 20.56 -1.04
C GLN A 23 -10.38 19.43 0.00
N ARG A 24 -11.29 18.46 -0.12
CA ARG A 24 -11.33 17.30 0.77
C ARG A 24 -10.21 16.32 0.43
N LEU A 25 -9.99 16.06 -0.86
CA LEU A 25 -9.01 15.09 -1.34
C LEU A 25 -7.57 15.48 -0.98
N THR A 26 -7.28 16.77 -0.96
CA THR A 26 -5.93 17.32 -0.67
C THR A 26 -5.78 17.89 0.74
N ALA A 27 -6.83 17.83 1.58
CA ALA A 27 -6.77 18.38 2.92
C ALA A 27 -5.74 17.65 3.79
N ARG A 28 -5.07 18.40 4.65
CA ARG A 28 -4.08 17.89 5.61
C ARG A 28 -4.68 17.72 7.01
N PRO A 29 -4.06 16.90 7.89
CA PRO A 29 -4.45 16.83 9.29
C PRO A 29 -4.55 18.23 9.92
N GLY A 30 -5.58 18.44 10.71
CA GLY A 30 -5.93 19.71 11.34
C GLY A 30 -6.85 20.59 10.48
N GLU A 31 -6.93 20.37 9.17
CA GLU A 31 -7.74 21.22 8.29
C GLU A 31 -9.24 20.93 8.40
N ARG A 32 -10.04 21.98 8.17
CA ARG A 32 -11.51 21.90 8.22
C ARG A 32 -12.08 20.85 7.27
N GLN A 33 -11.46 20.69 6.10
CA GLN A 33 -11.94 19.78 5.06
C GLN A 33 -11.35 18.36 5.17
N TYR A 34 -10.44 18.12 6.12
CA TYR A 34 -9.80 16.82 6.34
C TYR A 34 -10.83 15.74 6.65
N SER A 35 -10.82 14.63 5.94
CA SER A 35 -11.88 13.63 5.98
C SER A 35 -11.32 12.23 5.72
N ARG A 36 -12.20 11.23 5.77
CA ARG A 36 -11.87 9.86 5.33
C ARG A 36 -11.24 9.84 3.93
N LEU A 37 -11.74 10.66 3.00
CA LEU A 37 -11.18 10.74 1.65
C LEU A 37 -9.74 11.27 1.66
N SER A 38 -9.44 12.23 2.54
CA SER A 38 -8.09 12.78 2.70
C SER A 38 -7.12 11.71 3.18
N VAL A 39 -7.52 10.94 4.20
CA VAL A 39 -6.72 9.85 4.76
C VAL A 39 -6.42 8.79 3.70
N VAL A 40 -7.48 8.25 3.08
CA VAL A 40 -7.32 7.21 2.06
C VAL A 40 -6.46 7.75 0.93
N PHE A 41 -6.80 8.90 0.36
CA PHE A 41 -6.09 9.40 -0.80
C PHE A 41 -4.60 9.67 -0.54
N ALA A 42 -4.25 10.19 0.64
CA ALA A 42 -2.85 10.43 1.04
C ALA A 42 -2.01 9.13 1.16
N LEU A 43 -2.65 8.01 1.52
CA LEU A 43 -2.00 6.70 1.56
C LEU A 43 -1.78 6.13 0.16
N TYR A 44 -2.78 6.22 -0.72
CA TYR A 44 -2.72 5.59 -2.04
C TYR A 44 -1.98 6.42 -3.10
N GLY A 45 -1.80 7.72 -2.90
CA GLY A 45 -1.18 8.55 -3.93
C GLY A 45 -1.00 10.02 -3.55
N SER A 46 -0.71 10.81 -4.58
CA SER A 46 -0.59 12.26 -4.50
C SER A 46 -1.44 12.92 -5.58
N CYS A 47 -1.88 14.15 -5.31
CA CYS A 47 -2.69 14.94 -6.23
C CYS A 47 -2.05 16.31 -6.40
N ARG A 48 -1.88 16.73 -7.66
CA ARG A 48 -1.42 18.07 -8.02
C ARG A 48 -2.44 18.75 -8.93
N ILE A 49 -2.64 20.05 -8.73
CA ILE A 49 -3.48 20.85 -9.62
C ILE A 49 -2.67 21.18 -10.88
N VAL A 50 -3.16 20.77 -12.03
CA VAL A 50 -2.56 21.08 -13.33
C VAL A 50 -3.08 22.41 -13.84
N LYS A 51 -4.41 22.60 -13.83
CA LYS A 51 -5.07 23.80 -14.35
C LYS A 51 -6.40 24.07 -13.65
N LYS A 52 -6.72 25.33 -13.36
CA LYS A 52 -8.05 25.72 -12.89
C LYS A 52 -9.03 25.79 -14.07
N LEU A 53 -10.24 25.27 -13.87
CA LEU A 53 -11.29 25.24 -14.89
C LEU A 53 -12.51 26.01 -14.38
N PRO A 54 -12.86 27.17 -14.96
CA PRO A 54 -14.03 27.92 -14.54
C PRO A 54 -15.31 27.12 -14.81
N SER A 55 -16.34 27.27 -13.98
CA SER A 55 -17.60 26.52 -14.14
C SER A 55 -18.26 26.70 -15.51
N SER A 56 -18.04 27.84 -16.16
CA SER A 56 -18.61 28.19 -17.47
C SER A 56 -18.22 27.27 -18.63
N VAL A 57 -17.20 26.41 -18.47
CA VAL A 57 -16.80 25.44 -19.52
C VAL A 57 -17.57 24.12 -19.46
N PHE A 58 -18.48 23.95 -18.49
CA PHE A 58 -19.27 22.72 -18.30
C PHE A 58 -20.75 22.95 -18.59
N TYR A 59 -21.45 21.91 -19.06
CA TYR A 59 -22.91 21.92 -19.25
C TYR A 59 -23.56 20.68 -18.60
N PRO A 60 -24.61 20.85 -17.77
CA PRO A 60 -25.12 22.13 -17.25
C PRO A 60 -24.09 22.83 -16.36
N VAL A 61 -24.14 24.16 -16.30
CA VAL A 61 -23.16 24.97 -15.56
C VAL A 61 -23.24 24.67 -14.05
N PRO A 62 -22.18 24.16 -13.41
CA PRO A 62 -22.16 23.90 -11.97
C PRO A 62 -22.02 25.19 -11.16
N LYS A 63 -22.42 25.14 -9.89
CA LYS A 63 -22.32 26.28 -8.94
C LYS A 63 -20.89 26.60 -8.49
N VAL A 64 -19.93 25.73 -8.78
CA VAL A 64 -18.55 25.82 -8.29
C VAL A 64 -17.58 25.49 -9.41
N ASP A 65 -16.40 26.10 -9.35
CA ASP A 65 -15.32 25.81 -10.28
C ASP A 65 -14.80 24.37 -10.14
N ALA A 66 -14.11 23.93 -11.19
CA ALA A 66 -13.32 22.71 -11.19
C ALA A 66 -11.82 23.01 -11.32
N ALA A 67 -11.01 21.97 -11.24
CA ALA A 67 -9.63 22.00 -11.66
C ALA A 67 -9.29 20.67 -12.33
N LEU A 68 -8.50 20.72 -13.40
CA LEU A 68 -7.80 19.56 -13.92
C LEU A 68 -6.72 19.18 -12.90
N VAL A 69 -6.79 17.96 -12.39
CA VAL A 69 -5.85 17.44 -11.42
C VAL A 69 -5.16 16.21 -11.96
N HIS A 70 -3.88 16.09 -11.65
CA HIS A 70 -3.08 14.91 -11.94
C HIS A 70 -2.92 14.12 -10.65
N ILE A 71 -3.36 12.88 -10.68
CA ILE A 71 -3.27 11.92 -9.59
C ILE A 71 -2.16 10.93 -9.94
N ALA A 72 -1.17 10.79 -9.06
CA ALA A 72 -0.14 9.77 -9.15
C ALA A 72 -0.37 8.75 -8.03
N PHE A 73 -0.64 7.50 -8.40
CA PHE A 73 -0.82 6.42 -7.43
C PHE A 73 0.55 5.85 -7.02
N ARG A 74 0.67 5.44 -5.76
CA ARG A 74 1.87 4.77 -5.26
C ARG A 74 2.03 3.42 -5.93
N GLN A 75 3.25 3.10 -6.33
CA GLN A 75 3.63 1.79 -6.84
C GLN A 75 4.08 0.92 -5.67
N ALA A 76 3.10 0.42 -4.93
CA ALA A 76 3.31 -0.45 -3.78
C ALA A 76 2.11 -1.40 -3.68
N SER A 77 2.33 -2.59 -3.13
CA SER A 77 1.24 -3.51 -2.86
C SER A 77 0.28 -2.91 -1.82
N LEU A 78 -0.98 -3.36 -1.83
CA LEU A 78 -1.96 -2.93 -0.84
C LEU A 78 -1.47 -3.18 0.60
N ARG A 79 -0.78 -4.32 0.81
CA ARG A 79 -0.20 -4.70 2.10
C ARG A 79 0.87 -3.72 2.56
N GLU A 80 1.73 -3.26 1.65
CA GLU A 80 2.74 -2.24 1.94
C GLU A 80 2.11 -0.88 2.26
N ILE A 81 1.14 -0.44 1.45
CA ILE A 81 0.44 0.85 1.64
C ILE A 81 -0.26 0.88 3.01
N LEU A 82 -0.89 -0.22 3.40
CA LEU A 82 -1.62 -0.35 4.66
C LEU A 82 -0.76 -0.83 5.83
N ARG A 83 0.56 -1.01 5.65
CA ARG A 83 1.48 -1.52 6.70
C ARG A 83 0.96 -2.80 7.36
N GLY A 84 0.46 -3.73 6.54
CA GLY A 84 -0.10 -5.00 7.00
C GLY A 84 -1.50 -4.93 7.65
N ALA A 85 -2.10 -3.74 7.79
CA ALA A 85 -3.46 -3.61 8.32
C ALA A 85 -4.49 -4.21 7.36
N ASP A 86 -5.47 -4.94 7.91
CA ASP A 86 -6.59 -5.45 7.11
C ASP A 86 -7.44 -4.29 6.55
N PRO A 87 -7.78 -4.28 5.25
CA PRO A 87 -8.54 -3.20 4.63
C PRO A 87 -9.94 -3.01 5.23
N HIS A 88 -10.60 -4.08 5.67
CA HIS A 88 -11.94 -4.00 6.26
C HIS A 88 -11.89 -3.42 7.67
N GLN A 89 -10.91 -3.81 8.47
CA GLN A 89 -10.63 -3.23 9.79
C GLN A 89 -10.28 -1.74 9.67
N PHE A 90 -9.37 -1.40 8.76
CA PHE A 90 -9.00 -0.01 8.50
C PHE A 90 -10.21 0.84 8.09
N ARG A 91 -11.05 0.34 7.18
CA ARG A 91 -12.30 1.01 6.79
C ARG A 91 -13.23 1.22 7.97
N THR A 92 -13.32 0.23 8.86
CA THR A 92 -14.17 0.27 10.05
C THR A 92 -13.69 1.33 11.04
N VAL A 93 -12.38 1.41 11.31
CA VAL A 93 -11.77 2.46 12.14
C VAL A 93 -12.06 3.84 11.57
N LEU A 94 -11.79 4.06 10.27
CA LEU A 94 -12.07 5.34 9.63
C LEU A 94 -13.55 5.72 9.67
N HIS A 95 -14.45 4.77 9.50
CA HIS A 95 -15.88 5.00 9.57
C HIS A 95 -16.32 5.42 10.98
N ALA A 96 -15.89 4.68 12.01
CA ALA A 96 -16.20 4.97 13.40
C ALA A 96 -15.61 6.33 13.84
N ALA A 97 -14.35 6.60 13.51
CA ALA A 97 -13.67 7.84 13.83
C ALA A 97 -14.38 9.05 13.22
N PHE A 98 -14.53 9.09 11.89
CA PHE A 98 -15.09 10.27 11.22
C PHE A 98 -16.62 10.38 11.31
N GLY A 99 -17.34 9.31 11.66
CA GLY A 99 -18.78 9.35 11.94
C GLY A 99 -19.13 10.28 13.11
N GLN A 100 -18.19 10.46 14.05
CA GLN A 100 -18.32 11.37 15.18
C GLN A 100 -17.17 12.39 15.24
N ARG A 101 -16.86 13.05 14.11
CA ARG A 101 -15.71 13.96 13.93
C ARG A 101 -15.45 14.97 15.09
N ARG A 102 -16.49 15.43 15.78
CA ARG A 102 -16.36 16.42 16.86
C ARG A 102 -16.06 15.80 18.25
N LYS A 103 -16.06 14.47 18.37
CA LYS A 103 -15.77 13.72 19.59
C LYS A 103 -14.32 13.21 19.59
N MET A 104 -13.83 12.91 20.79
CA MET A 104 -12.51 12.27 20.98
C MET A 104 -12.57 10.81 20.53
N LEU A 105 -11.43 10.25 20.10
CA LEU A 105 -11.34 8.87 19.61
C LEU A 105 -11.81 7.84 20.64
N ARG A 106 -11.55 8.05 21.93
CA ARG A 106 -12.10 7.20 23.00
C ARG A 106 -13.62 7.06 22.99
N SER A 107 -14.32 8.12 22.55
CA SER A 107 -15.78 8.09 22.42
C SER A 107 -16.21 7.54 21.07
N SER A 108 -15.54 7.94 20.00
CA SER A 108 -15.90 7.57 18.63
C SER A 108 -15.63 6.09 18.32
N LEU A 109 -14.55 5.52 18.87
CA LEU A 109 -14.12 4.14 18.61
C LEU A 109 -14.68 3.13 19.60
N LYS A 110 -15.27 3.57 20.71
CA LYS A 110 -15.88 2.71 21.73
C LYS A 110 -16.71 1.54 21.18
N PRO A 111 -17.53 1.70 20.11
CA PRO A 111 -18.35 0.61 19.58
C PRO A 111 -17.57 -0.51 18.87
N ILE A 112 -16.32 -0.26 18.48
CA ILE A 112 -15.52 -1.21 17.68
C ILE A 112 -14.30 -1.74 18.44
N LEU A 113 -14.05 -1.27 19.67
CA LEU A 113 -12.93 -1.74 20.47
C LEU A 113 -13.23 -3.15 20.99
N PRO A 114 -12.30 -4.11 20.83
CA PRO A 114 -12.47 -5.45 21.40
C PRO A 114 -12.47 -5.41 22.93
N HIS A 115 -11.66 -4.53 23.53
CA HIS A 115 -11.70 -4.20 24.95
C HIS A 115 -11.27 -2.74 25.18
N PRO A 116 -11.62 -2.10 26.32
CA PRO A 116 -11.32 -0.69 26.57
C PRO A 116 -9.82 -0.33 26.50
N ALA A 117 -8.94 -1.24 26.93
CA ALA A 117 -7.48 -1.04 26.89
C ALA A 117 -6.86 -1.21 25.48
N ALA A 118 -7.62 -1.58 24.45
CA ALA A 118 -7.09 -1.77 23.09
C ALA A 118 -6.77 -0.44 22.40
N LEU A 119 -7.32 0.68 22.90
CA LEU A 119 -7.02 2.01 22.38
C LEU A 119 -5.76 2.56 23.06
N PRO A 120 -4.68 2.88 22.32
CA PRO A 120 -3.52 3.53 22.92
C PRO A 120 -3.87 4.88 23.55
N GLU A 121 -3.42 5.11 24.79
CA GLU A 121 -3.73 6.31 25.58
C GLU A 121 -3.39 7.62 24.86
N HIS A 122 -2.28 7.65 24.13
CA HIS A 122 -1.84 8.84 23.39
C HIS A 122 -2.81 9.24 22.25
N PHE A 123 -3.60 8.29 21.71
CA PHE A 123 -4.65 8.58 20.73
C PHE A 123 -6.01 8.89 21.39
N ALA A 124 -6.25 8.44 22.62
CA ALA A 124 -7.57 8.44 23.25
C ALA A 124 -8.22 9.84 23.33
N SER A 125 -7.42 10.86 23.61
CA SER A 125 -7.87 12.26 23.76
C SER A 125 -7.85 13.07 22.47
N LEU A 126 -7.32 12.52 21.37
CA LEU A 126 -7.28 13.19 20.08
C LEU A 126 -8.64 13.09 19.37
N ARG A 127 -8.88 14.02 18.45
CA ARG A 127 -9.99 13.96 17.49
C ARG A 127 -9.50 13.40 16.16
N PRO A 128 -10.36 12.74 15.36
CA PRO A 128 -9.98 12.12 14.10
C PRO A 128 -9.21 13.04 13.14
N GLN A 129 -9.58 14.32 13.08
CA GLN A 129 -8.89 15.28 12.21
C GLN A 129 -7.47 15.65 12.64
N GLN A 130 -7.04 15.26 13.84
CA GLN A 130 -5.69 15.54 14.34
C GLN A 130 -4.70 14.42 13.99
N LEU A 131 -5.19 13.26 13.56
CA LEU A 131 -4.38 12.11 13.19
C LEU A 131 -3.89 12.22 11.74
N SER A 132 -2.66 11.82 11.52
CA SER A 132 -2.11 11.57 10.19
C SER A 132 -2.69 10.28 9.59
N PRO A 133 -2.59 10.09 8.26
CA PRO A 133 -2.98 8.84 7.63
C PRO A 133 -2.24 7.62 8.20
N GLU A 134 -0.96 7.78 8.52
CA GLU A 134 -0.11 6.77 9.13
C GLU A 134 -0.57 6.42 10.56
N ASP A 135 -0.95 7.43 11.36
CA ASP A 135 -1.51 7.20 12.70
C ASP A 135 -2.77 6.32 12.64
N PHE A 136 -3.59 6.45 11.60
CA PHE A 136 -4.77 5.59 11.44
C PHE A 136 -4.42 4.13 11.12
N LEU A 137 -3.29 3.88 10.44
CA LEU A 137 -2.79 2.52 10.24
C LEU A 137 -2.28 1.94 11.56
N ASP A 138 -1.45 2.70 12.27
CA ASP A 138 -0.88 2.28 13.55
C ASP A 138 -1.98 2.03 14.59
N LEU A 139 -3.01 2.88 14.61
CA LEU A 139 -4.20 2.71 15.43
C LEU A 139 -5.02 1.47 15.05
N THR A 140 -5.17 1.18 13.76
CA THR A 140 -5.89 -0.01 13.29
C THR A 140 -5.18 -1.27 13.72
N ASN A 141 -3.86 -1.33 13.53
CA ASN A 141 -3.04 -2.44 13.99
C ASN A 141 -3.10 -2.57 15.51
N ALA A 142 -2.98 -1.48 16.27
CA ALA A 142 -3.08 -1.55 17.74
C ALA A 142 -4.43 -2.11 18.23
N ILE A 143 -5.54 -1.79 17.56
CA ILE A 143 -6.88 -2.26 17.95
C ILE A 143 -7.10 -3.73 17.56
N PHE A 144 -6.58 -4.16 16.40
CA PHE A 144 -6.95 -5.42 15.78
C PHE A 144 -5.81 -6.41 15.54
N SER A 145 -4.57 -6.10 15.92
CA SER A 145 -3.45 -7.05 15.83
C SER A 145 -3.78 -8.31 16.63
N SER A 146 -4.18 -9.35 15.91
CA SER A 146 -4.11 -10.73 16.38
C SER A 146 -2.64 -11.15 16.40
N PRO A 147 -2.20 -11.97 17.37
CA PRO A 147 -0.82 -12.50 17.45
C PRO A 147 -0.29 -13.19 16.16
N ASP A 148 -1.17 -13.50 15.20
CA ASP A 148 -0.86 -14.31 14.02
C ASP A 148 -0.11 -13.53 12.91
N ALA A 149 -0.29 -12.20 12.81
CA ALA A 149 0.43 -11.39 11.80
C ALA A 149 1.95 -11.31 12.05
N GLN A 150 2.38 -11.51 13.31
CA GLN A 150 3.78 -11.59 13.70
C GLN A 150 4.40 -12.94 13.31
N ARG A 151 3.60 -14.01 13.27
CA ARG A 151 4.05 -15.36 12.89
C ARG A 151 4.26 -15.49 11.39
N GLU A 152 3.36 -14.95 10.57
CA GLU A 152 3.53 -14.95 9.11
C GLU A 152 4.73 -14.14 8.64
N SER A 153 5.01 -13.00 9.29
CA SER A 153 6.18 -12.17 8.97
C SER A 153 7.49 -12.87 9.35
N ALA A 154 7.50 -13.65 10.44
CA ALA A 154 8.65 -14.47 10.83
C ALA A 154 8.81 -15.74 9.97
N GLN A 155 7.72 -16.36 9.54
CA GLN A 155 7.74 -17.55 8.67
C GLN A 155 8.14 -17.21 7.23
N THR A 156 7.67 -16.09 6.68
CA THR A 156 8.00 -15.66 5.30
C THR A 156 9.49 -15.29 5.16
N LEU A 157 10.12 -14.76 6.21
CA LEU A 157 11.56 -14.48 6.22
C LEU A 157 12.39 -15.77 6.29
N HIS A 158 11.94 -16.79 7.04
CA HIS A 158 12.66 -18.05 7.16
C HIS A 158 12.53 -18.94 5.91
N GLU A 159 11.34 -19.02 5.31
CA GLU A 159 11.09 -19.82 4.10
C GLU A 159 11.76 -19.24 2.83
N SER A 160 12.01 -17.93 2.79
CA SER A 160 12.67 -17.28 1.65
C SER A 160 14.19 -17.38 1.68
N GLU A 161 14.80 -17.62 2.85
CA GLU A 161 16.24 -17.86 3.00
C GLU A 161 16.59 -19.34 2.69
N GLU A 162 15.83 -20.30 3.24
CA GLU A 162 16.08 -21.73 3.01
C GLU A 162 15.86 -22.14 1.53
N SER A 163 14.79 -21.64 0.90
CA SER A 163 14.49 -21.95 -0.51
C SER A 163 15.52 -21.37 -1.49
N GLN A 164 16.19 -20.27 -1.13
CA GLN A 164 17.24 -19.65 -1.96
C GLN A 164 18.59 -20.35 -1.79
N GLU A 165 18.87 -20.89 -0.61
CA GLU A 165 20.12 -21.58 -0.30
C GLU A 165 20.11 -23.02 -0.85
N GLU A 166 18.98 -23.74 -0.73
CA GLU A 166 18.80 -25.07 -1.34
C GLU A 166 18.83 -25.01 -2.88
N ALA A 167 18.19 -23.99 -3.48
CA ALA A 167 18.22 -23.79 -4.93
C ALA A 167 19.62 -23.40 -5.45
N ARG A 168 20.42 -22.69 -4.64
CA ARG A 168 21.83 -22.40 -4.97
C ARG A 168 22.70 -23.64 -4.90
N HIS A 169 22.49 -24.49 -3.90
CA HIS A 169 23.27 -25.72 -3.72
C HIS A 169 22.99 -26.75 -4.82
N GLN A 170 21.71 -27.01 -5.14
CA GLN A 170 21.35 -27.95 -6.21
C GLN A 170 21.82 -27.48 -7.60
N ASN A 171 21.73 -26.18 -7.87
CA ASN A 171 22.16 -25.64 -9.16
C ASN A 171 23.70 -25.66 -9.30
N ALA A 172 24.44 -25.48 -8.20
CA ALA A 172 25.90 -25.60 -8.20
C ALA A 172 26.37 -27.06 -8.41
N GLU A 173 25.70 -28.04 -7.80
CA GLU A 173 26.00 -29.47 -8.01
C GLU A 173 25.68 -29.91 -9.44
N GLN A 174 24.52 -29.51 -9.96
CA GLN A 174 24.12 -29.83 -11.33
C GLN A 174 25.04 -29.17 -12.37
N PHE A 175 25.50 -27.95 -12.11
CA PHE A 175 26.47 -27.26 -12.96
C PHE A 175 27.83 -27.97 -12.99
N LEU A 176 28.32 -28.45 -11.84
CA LEU A 176 29.57 -29.20 -11.75
C LEU A 176 29.47 -30.58 -12.42
N GLU A 177 28.35 -31.28 -12.29
CA GLU A 177 28.12 -32.56 -12.98
C GLU A 177 28.02 -32.40 -14.50
N ASP A 178 27.38 -31.34 -14.98
CA ASP A 178 27.30 -31.03 -16.42
C ASP A 178 28.66 -30.65 -17.00
N GLU A 179 29.46 -29.82 -16.30
CA GLU A 179 30.82 -29.44 -16.74
C GLU A 179 31.77 -30.65 -16.73
N ILE A 180 31.74 -31.49 -15.69
CA ILE A 180 32.56 -32.71 -15.62
C ILE A 180 32.11 -33.71 -16.69
N GLY A 181 30.80 -33.80 -16.95
CA GLY A 181 30.21 -34.60 -18.02
C GLY A 181 30.66 -34.14 -19.40
N GLU A 182 30.70 -32.84 -19.65
CA GLU A 182 31.15 -32.26 -20.92
C GLU A 182 32.66 -32.41 -21.12
N LEU A 183 33.47 -32.15 -20.10
CA LEU A 183 34.93 -32.34 -20.11
C LEU A 183 35.30 -33.81 -20.32
N SER A 184 34.55 -34.76 -19.75
CA SER A 184 34.78 -36.19 -19.98
C SER A 184 34.44 -36.63 -21.40
N ARG A 185 33.43 -36.02 -22.05
CA ARG A 185 33.10 -36.27 -23.47
C ARG A 185 34.15 -35.68 -24.40
N ILE A 186 34.61 -34.45 -24.12
CA ILE A 186 35.67 -33.79 -24.89
C ILE A 186 36.96 -34.61 -24.82
N TRP A 187 37.38 -35.03 -23.63
CA TRP A 187 38.58 -35.85 -23.44
C TRP A 187 38.49 -37.24 -24.11
N ARG A 188 37.30 -37.88 -24.10
CA ARG A 188 37.08 -39.18 -24.75
C ARG A 188 37.13 -39.07 -26.29
N LYS A 189 36.65 -37.95 -26.84
CA LYS A 189 36.69 -37.64 -28.28
C LYS A 189 38.10 -37.28 -28.76
N GLU A 190 38.93 -36.76 -27.87
CA GLU A 190 40.32 -36.37 -28.16
C GLU A 190 41.30 -37.56 -28.05
N LYS A 191 40.99 -38.58 -27.24
CA LYS A 191 41.82 -39.80 -27.09
C LYS A 191 41.48 -40.97 -28.01
N HIS A 192 40.25 -41.05 -28.51
CA HIS A 192 39.84 -42.06 -29.50
C HIS A 192 39.27 -41.34 -30.72
N GLY A 193 40.15 -40.95 -31.64
CA GLY A 193 39.75 -40.53 -32.97
C GLY A 193 39.14 -41.70 -33.73
N ASP A 194 37.96 -41.49 -34.31
CA ASP A 194 37.34 -42.44 -35.23
C ASP A 194 38.21 -42.59 -36.48
N TYR A 195 38.63 -43.85 -36.72
CA TYR A 195 38.87 -44.43 -38.04
C TYR A 195 37.53 -44.85 -38.64
#